data_AF-A0A846NEE5-F1
#
_entry.id   AF-A0A846NEE5-F1
#
_cell.length_a   1.000
_cell.length_b   1.000
_cell.length_c   1.000
_cell.angle_alpha   90.00
_cell.angle_beta   90.00
_cell.angle_gamma   90.00
#
_symmetry.space_group_name_H-M   'P 1'
#
loop_
_entity.id
_entity.type
_entity.pdbx_description
1 polymer ?
#
loop_
_entity_poly.entity_id
_entity_poly.type
_entity_poly.pdbx_seq_one_letter_code
_entity_poly.pdbx_strand_id
1 'polypeptide(L)' 'MEKIKKSGTEGKPGLGGRIKNKIKKYKRVLSVAHKPDKEEFVSSMRITGSGILLLGLIGFIIFLIYFMIQNFQSILGV' A
#
# COMPACT_ATOMS: atom_id res chain seq x y z
N MET A 1 -21.22 48.67 6.82
CA MET A 1 -21.29 47.43 7.63
C MET A 1 -20.83 46.26 6.78
N GLU A 2 -19.54 46.15 6.48
CA GLU A 2 -19.03 45.05 5.68
C GLU A 2 -17.90 44.37 6.45
N LYS A 3 -18.27 43.27 7.11
CA LYS A 3 -17.33 42.41 7.82
C LYS A 3 -16.50 41.66 6.78
N ILE A 4 -15.43 42.26 6.28
CA ILE A 4 -14.34 41.51 5.67
C ILE A 4 -13.64 40.75 6.80
N LYS A 5 -14.09 39.51 6.91
CA LYS A 5 -13.72 38.49 7.87
C LYS A 5 -12.28 38.04 7.60
N LYS A 6 -11.41 38.44 8.54
CA LYS A 6 -10.16 37.79 8.94
C LYS A 6 -9.14 37.57 7.83
N SER A 7 -8.35 38.62 7.66
CA SER A 7 -6.91 38.56 7.47
C SER A 7 -6.25 37.52 8.40
N GLY A 8 -5.16 36.96 7.89
CA GLY A 8 -4.54 35.75 8.35
C GLY A 8 -4.11 35.73 9.82
N THR A 9 -4.38 34.61 10.46
CA THR A 9 -3.63 34.19 11.65
C THR A 9 -2.27 33.67 11.17
N GLU A 10 -1.32 34.58 10.99
CA GLU A 10 0.12 34.26 11.05
C GLU A 10 0.50 33.97 12.51
N GLY A 11 -0.10 32.93 13.07
CA GLY A 11 0.38 32.36 14.33
C GLY A 11 1.48 31.38 13.99
N LYS A 12 2.73 31.71 14.34
CA LYS A 12 3.86 30.76 14.32
C LYS A 12 3.36 29.42 14.87
N PRO A 13 3.28 28.36 14.07
CA PRO A 13 2.71 27.13 14.55
C PRO A 13 3.68 26.50 15.55
N GLY A 14 3.28 26.51 16.83
CA GLY A 14 3.67 25.45 17.75
C GLY A 14 3.38 24.09 17.10
N LEU A 15 4.12 23.05 17.51
CA LEU A 15 4.24 21.75 16.84
C LEU A 15 2.96 21.25 16.10
N GLY A 16 1.78 21.37 16.71
CA GLY A 16 0.49 21.01 16.11
C GLY A 16 0.06 21.79 14.86
N GLY A 17 0.41 23.08 14.73
CA GLY A 17 0.05 23.88 13.55
C GLY A 17 0.87 23.53 12.31
N ARG A 18 2.09 22.99 12.47
CA ARG A 18 2.93 22.53 11.35
C ARG A 18 2.32 21.27 10.71
N ILE A 19 1.78 20.38 11.55
CA ILE A 19 1.11 19.15 11.14
C ILE A 19 -0.18 19.48 10.39
N LYS A 20 -0.99 20.41 10.90
CA LYS A 20 -2.24 20.86 10.24
C LYS A 20 -1.97 21.41 8.83
N ASN A 21 -0.92 22.20 8.67
CA ASN A 21 -0.53 22.74 7.36
C ASN A 21 0.04 21.67 6.42
N LYS A 22 0.80 20.69 6.94
CA LYS A 22 1.29 19.53 6.17
C LYS A 22 0.14 18.65 5.68
N ILE A 23 -0.81 18.30 6.55
CA ILE A 23 -2.01 17.52 6.18
C ILE A 23 -2.81 18.25 5.09
N LYS A 24 -2.96 19.58 5.20
CA LYS A 24 -3.62 20.38 4.16
C LYS A 24 -2.89 20.32 2.80
N LYS A 25 -1.55 20.30 2.81
CA LYS A 25 -0.76 20.08 1.58
C LYS A 25 -0.93 18.66 1.03
N TYR A 26 -0.83 17.62 1.87
CA TYR A 26 -1.00 16.23 1.42
C TYR A 26 -2.39 15.96 0.84
N LYS A 27 -3.44 16.52 1.44
CA LYS A 27 -4.80 16.41 0.90
C LYS A 27 -4.92 16.98 -0.51
N ARG A 28 -4.21 18.08 -0.80
CA ARG A 28 -4.19 18.71 -2.12
C ARG A 28 -3.42 17.86 -3.15
N VAL A 29 -2.34 17.22 -2.72
CA VAL A 29 -1.58 16.29 -3.57
C VAL A 29 -2.39 15.02 -3.85
N LEU A 30 -3.02 14.41 -2.84
CA LEU A 30 -3.90 13.26 -3.03
C LEU A 30 -5.11 13.56 -3.92
N SER A 31 -5.62 14.81 -3.93
CA SER A 31 -6.71 15.20 -4.81
C SER A 31 -6.29 15.44 -6.26
N VAL A 32 -5.00 15.73 -6.51
CA VAL A 32 -4.44 15.89 -7.86
C VAL A 32 -3.99 14.54 -8.42
N ALA A 33 -3.70 13.56 -7.56
CA ALA A 33 -3.43 12.20 -7.98
C ALA A 33 -4.63 11.62 -8.75
N HIS A 34 -4.35 10.98 -9.88
CA HIS A 34 -5.35 10.28 -10.67
C HIS A 34 -5.92 9.13 -9.83
N LYS A 35 -7.24 9.13 -9.61
CA LYS A 35 -7.90 7.98 -9.00
C LYS A 35 -8.03 6.92 -10.10
N PRO A 36 -7.41 5.74 -9.94
CA PRO A 36 -7.47 4.71 -10.97
C PRO A 36 -8.93 4.35 -11.21
N ASP A 37 -9.32 4.25 -12.48
CA ASP A 37 -10.64 3.74 -12.81
C ASP A 37 -10.76 2.26 -12.40
N LYS A 38 -11.99 1.79 -12.19
CA LYS A 38 -12.24 0.38 -11.83
C LYS A 38 -11.67 -0.57 -12.89
N GLU A 39 -11.71 -0.20 -14.16
CA GLU A 39 -11.20 -1.02 -15.26
C GLU A 39 -9.67 -1.12 -15.24
N GLU A 40 -8.97 -0.02 -15.01
CA GLU A 40 -7.50 0.03 -14.87
C GLU A 40 -7.02 -0.76 -13.65
N PHE A 41 -7.75 -0.63 -12.54
CA PHE A 41 -7.48 -1.36 -11.32
C PHE A 41 -7.62 -2.87 -11.52
N VAL A 42 -8.72 -3.31 -12.15
CA VAL A 42 -8.96 -4.73 -12.45
C VAL A 42 -7.91 -5.26 -13.43
N SER A 43 -7.51 -4.47 -14.43
CA SER A 43 -6.46 -4.86 -15.38
C SER A 43 -5.12 -5.09 -14.68
N SER A 44 -4.72 -4.16 -13.81
CA SER A 44 -3.50 -4.27 -13.00
C SER A 44 -3.56 -5.45 -12.02
N MET A 45 -4.73 -5.66 -11.40
CA MET A 45 -4.97 -6.77 -10.48
C MET A 45 -4.94 -8.12 -11.19
N ARG A 46 -5.43 -8.23 -12.43
CA ARG A 46 -5.36 -9.48 -13.20
C ARG A 46 -3.91 -9.89 -13.47
N ILE A 47 -3.10 -8.94 -13.94
CA ILE A 47 -1.67 -9.19 -14.23
C ILE A 47 -0.91 -9.55 -12.94
N THR A 48 -1.10 -8.75 -11.89
CA THR A 48 -0.42 -8.97 -10.59
C THR A 48 -0.90 -10.25 -9.92
N GLY A 49 -2.21 -10.51 -9.95
CA GLY A 49 -2.82 -11.72 -9.40
C GLY A 49 -2.33 -12.98 -10.09
N SER A 50 -2.24 -12.98 -11.43
CA SER A 50 -1.64 -14.09 -12.18
C SER A 50 -0.17 -14.29 -11.82
N GLY A 51 0.60 -13.22 -11.66
CA GLY A 51 2.01 -13.31 -11.24
C GLY A 51 2.19 -13.92 -9.85
N ILE A 52 1.42 -13.46 -8.87
CA ILE A 52 1.45 -14.00 -7.50
C ILE A 52 1.01 -15.46 -7.48
N LEU A 53 -0.02 -15.82 -8.25
CA LEU A 53 -0.51 -17.20 -8.33
C LEU A 53 0.55 -18.14 -8.92
N LEU A 54 1.23 -17.71 -9.99
CA LEU A 54 2.33 -18.46 -10.60
C LEU A 54 3.51 -18.63 -9.64
N LEU A 55 3.98 -17.53 -9.02
CA LEU A 55 5.08 -17.58 -8.06
C LEU A 55 4.72 -18.42 -6.83
N GLY A 56 3.47 -18.32 -6.37
CA GLY A 56 2.93 -19.12 -5.28
C GLY A 56 2.91 -20.61 -5.62
N LEU A 57 2.46 -20.98 -6.82
CA LEU A 57 2.47 -22.37 -7.29
C LEU A 57 3.89 -22.92 -7.41
N ILE A 58 4.82 -22.16 -8.00
CA ILE A 58 6.22 -22.57 -8.14
C ILE A 58 6.85 -22.80 -6.76
N GLY A 59 6.69 -21.84 -5.84
CA GLY A 59 7.15 -21.98 -4.46
C GLY A 59 6.46 -23.14 -3.73
N PHE A 60 5.17 -23.34 -3.97
CA PHE A 60 4.38 -24.42 -3.37
C PHE A 60 4.84 -25.81 -3.83
N ILE A 61 5.16 -25.98 -5.11
CA ILE A 61 5.71 -27.25 -5.64
C ILE A 61 7.07 -27.54 -5.02
N ILE A 62 7.96 -26.54 -4.94
CA ILE A 62 9.27 -26.69 -4.29
C ILE A 62 9.10 -27.05 -2.82
N PHE A 63 8.19 -26.38 -2.12
CA PHE A 63 7.87 -26.67 -0.73
C PHE A 63 7.32 -28.09 -0.54
N LEU A 64 6.41 -28.54 -1.40
CA LEU A 64 5.86 -29.90 -1.33
C LEU A 64 6.94 -30.97 -1.50
N ILE A 65 7.84 -30.79 -2.47
CA ILE A 65 8.95 -31.72 -2.72
C ILE A 65 9.90 -31.72 -1.51
N TYR A 66 10.28 -30.54 -1.02
CA TYR A 66 11.15 -30.41 0.15
C TYR A 66 10.52 -31.04 1.39
N PHE A 67 9.24 -30.77 1.64
CA PHE A 67 8.50 -31.33 2.76
C PHE A 67 8.42 -32.86 2.68
N MET A 68 8.14 -33.41 1.50
CA MET A 68 8.07 -34.86 1.30
C MET A 68 9.42 -35.54 1.52
N ILE A 69 10.50 -34.95 0.99
CA ILE A 69 11.87 -35.45 1.18
C ILE A 69 12.31 -35.33 2.65
N GLN A 70 12.11 -34.18 3.28
CA GLN A 70 12.45 -33.93 4.68
C GLN A 70 11.71 -34.88 5.62
N ASN A 71 10.42 -35.10 5.38
CA ASN A 71 9.63 -36.03 6.17
C ASN A 71 10.17 -37.45 6.06
N PHE A 72 10.58 -37.89 4.86
CA PHE A 72 11.18 -39.20 4.66
C PHE A 72 12.55 -39.36 5.34
N GLN A 73 13.41 -38.34 5.25
CA GLN A 73 14.71 -38.32 5.95
C GLN A 73 14.52 -38.40 7.48
N SER A 74 13.56 -37.65 8.03
CA SER A 74 13.24 -37.67 9.46
C SER A 74 12.80 -39.05 9.97
N ILE A 75 12.10 -39.84 9.13
CA ILE A 75 11.63 -41.19 9.47
C ILE A 75 12.78 -42.21 9.45
N LEU A 76 13.79 -42.02 8.58
CA LEU A 76 14.95 -42.91 8.47
C LEU A 76 16.03 -42.69 9.54
N GLY A 77 15.90 -41.66 10.38
CA GLY A 77 16.75 -41.48 11.56
C GLY A 77 18.20 -41.09 11.25
N VAL A 78 18.41 -40.22 10.25
CA VAL A 78 19.64 -39.40 10.12
C VAL A 78 19.36 -38.00 10.65
#